data_AF-A0A9X4H4G0-F1
#
_entry.id   AF-A0A9X4H4G0-F1
#
_cell.length_a   1.000
_cell.length_b   1.000
_cell.length_c   1.000
_cell.angle_alpha   90.00
_cell.angle_beta   90.00
_cell.angle_gamma   90.00
#
_symmetry.space_group_name_H-M   'P 1'
#
loop_
_entity.id
_entity.type
_entity.pdbx_description
1 polymer ?
#
loop_
_entity_poly.entity_id
_entity_poly.type
_entity_poly.pdbx_seq_one_letter_code
_entity_poly.pdbx_strand_id
1 'polypeptide(L)'
;MAKKNNTNNTNTLPEQALNFIVSDVRIPRMVPLQTLADESGISYKALWQMCKQNKIVHIKSGNKFLVNVDKFIEFLNTGETEVESNDKESNTA
;
A
#
# COMPACT_ATOMS: atom_id res chain seq x y z
N MET A 1 -20.15 41.44 -48.08
CA MET A 1 -20.27 39.99 -48.34
C MET A 1 -19.28 39.26 -47.46
N ALA A 2 -19.76 38.24 -46.75
CA ALA A 2 -19.03 37.49 -45.73
C ALA A 2 -17.95 36.56 -46.32
N LYS A 3 -16.85 36.40 -45.58
CA LYS A 3 -16.15 35.12 -45.44
C LYS A 3 -15.68 34.99 -44.00
N LYS A 4 -15.86 33.78 -43.49
CA LYS A 4 -16.14 33.38 -42.13
C LYS A 4 -15.10 32.31 -41.78
N ASN A 5 -14.79 32.16 -40.49
CA ASN A 5 -14.27 30.95 -39.82
C ASN A 5 -12.73 30.77 -39.83
N ASN A 6 -12.05 30.30 -38.79
CA ASN A 6 -12.34 30.03 -37.38
C ASN A 6 -10.98 29.67 -36.75
N THR A 7 -10.58 30.34 -35.67
CA THR A 7 -9.39 30.03 -34.88
C THR A 7 -9.70 28.93 -33.88
N ASN A 8 -9.34 27.69 -34.21
CA ASN A 8 -9.26 26.59 -33.24
C ASN A 8 -8.43 25.44 -33.82
N ASN A 9 -7.12 25.66 -33.91
CA ASN A 9 -6.17 24.56 -33.82
C ASN A 9 -5.83 24.36 -32.34
N THR A 10 -6.72 23.69 -31.61
CA THR A 10 -6.29 22.93 -30.43
C THR A 10 -5.72 21.64 -30.97
N ASN A 11 -4.43 21.64 -31.31
CA ASN A 11 -3.69 20.41 -31.53
C ASN A 11 -3.69 19.71 -30.17
N THR A 12 -4.65 18.80 -30.04
CA THR A 12 -4.68 17.69 -29.09
C THR A 12 -3.25 17.23 -28.91
N LEU A 13 -2.70 17.48 -27.72
CA LEU A 13 -1.48 16.79 -27.33
C LEU A 13 -1.78 15.29 -27.45
N PRO A 14 -0.92 14.53 -28.14
CA PRO A 14 -1.16 13.13 -28.42
C PRO A 14 -1.39 12.39 -27.11
N GLU A 15 -2.43 11.55 -27.09
CA GLU A 15 -2.85 10.63 -26.00
C GLU A 15 -1.70 9.75 -25.45
N GLN A 16 -0.56 9.75 -26.16
CA GLN A 16 0.67 9.01 -25.92
C GLN A 16 1.44 9.45 -24.67
N ALA A 17 1.10 10.59 -24.05
CA ALA A 17 1.73 11.04 -22.81
C ALA A 17 1.04 10.54 -21.52
N LEU A 18 -0.13 9.87 -21.61
CA LEU A 18 -0.83 9.37 -20.42
C LEU A 18 -0.41 7.96 -20.01
N ASN A 19 0.37 7.26 -20.83
CA ASN A 19 0.76 5.86 -20.60
C ASN A 19 2.20 5.67 -20.10
N PHE A 20 2.96 6.74 -19.85
CA PHE A 20 4.37 6.62 -19.42
C PHE A 20 4.59 6.70 -17.90
N ILE A 21 3.55 6.98 -17.09
CA ILE A 21 3.69 7.18 -15.64
C ILE A 21 3.29 5.93 -14.81
N VAL A 22 2.73 4.87 -15.42
CA VAL A 22 2.03 3.81 -14.66
C VAL A 22 2.52 2.41 -15.00
N SER A 23 3.81 2.14 -14.81
CA SER A 23 4.34 0.77 -14.77
C SER A 23 5.05 0.39 -13.47
N ASP A 24 5.52 1.36 -12.66
CA ASP A 24 6.32 1.05 -11.47
C ASP A 24 5.71 1.47 -10.12
N VAL A 25 4.49 2.02 -10.10
CA VAL A 25 3.74 2.25 -8.85
C VAL A 25 2.63 1.22 -8.74
N ARG A 26 3.01 -0.02 -8.40
CA ARG A 26 2.04 -1.07 -8.09
C ARG A 26 1.34 -0.72 -6.77
N ILE A 27 0.02 -0.58 -6.81
CA ILE A 27 -0.78 -0.37 -5.60
C ILE A 27 -0.63 -1.62 -4.72
N PRO A 28 -0.17 -1.49 -3.47
CA PRO A 28 0.03 -2.64 -2.59
C PRO A 28 -1.30 -3.30 -2.25
N ARG A 29 -1.32 -4.64 -2.20
CA ARG A 29 -2.53 -5.37 -1.78
C ARG A 29 -2.69 -5.27 -0.27
N MET A 30 -3.66 -4.47 0.17
CA MET A 30 -3.99 -4.26 1.57
C MET A 30 -5.12 -5.17 2.00
N VAL A 31 -4.89 -6.03 2.99
CA VAL A 31 -5.87 -7.02 3.44
C VAL A 31 -6.10 -6.93 4.95
N PRO A 32 -7.36 -6.97 5.42
CA PRO A 32 -7.64 -6.98 6.85
C PRO A 32 -7.16 -8.28 7.51
N LEU A 33 -6.78 -8.17 8.79
CA LEU A 33 -6.28 -9.31 9.58
C LEU A 33 -7.17 -10.56 9.53
N GLN A 34 -8.50 -10.40 9.45
CA GLN A 34 -9.43 -11.53 9.39
C GLN A 34 -9.24 -12.34 8.10
N THR A 35 -9.27 -11.67 6.95
CA THR A 35 -9.01 -12.31 5.65
C THR A 35 -7.58 -12.84 5.56
N LEU A 36 -6.60 -12.13 6.14
CA LEU A 36 -5.23 -12.61 6.18
C LEU A 36 -5.09 -13.89 7.01
N ALA A 37 -5.83 -14.02 8.11
CA ALA A 37 -5.85 -15.24 8.90
C ALA A 37 -6.41 -16.42 8.11
N ASP A 38 -7.48 -16.20 7.34
CA ASP A 38 -8.10 -17.21 6.48
C ASP A 38 -7.16 -17.64 5.34
N GLU A 39 -6.42 -16.70 4.74
CA GLU A 39 -5.50 -16.97 3.63
C GLU A 39 -4.15 -17.59 4.08
N SER A 40 -3.58 -17.09 5.18
CA SER A 40 -2.27 -17.53 5.68
C SER A 40 -2.34 -18.77 6.57
N GLY A 41 -3.53 -19.11 7.08
CA GLY A 41 -3.71 -20.15 8.09
C GLY A 41 -3.17 -19.79 9.47
N ILE A 42 -2.68 -18.56 9.67
CA ILE A 42 -2.16 -18.07 10.96
C ILE A 42 -3.32 -17.48 11.77
N SER A 43 -3.35 -17.79 13.06
CA SER A 43 -4.40 -17.26 13.94
C SER A 43 -4.42 -15.72 13.95
N TYR A 44 -5.63 -15.14 13.99
CA TYR A 44 -5.82 -13.69 14.10
C TYR A 44 -5.00 -13.05 15.23
N LYS A 45 -4.93 -13.74 16.38
CA LYS A 45 -4.23 -13.24 17.56
C LYS A 45 -2.72 -13.15 17.33
N ALA A 46 -2.14 -14.13 16.65
CA ALA A 46 -0.71 -14.11 16.30
C ALA A 46 -0.40 -12.98 15.30
N LEU A 47 -1.21 -12.83 14.24
CA LEU A 47 -1.06 -11.72 13.28
C LEU A 47 -1.20 -10.36 13.98
N TRP A 48 -2.17 -10.23 14.89
CA TRP A 48 -2.33 -9.01 15.69
C TRP A 48 -1.13 -8.72 16.60
N GLN A 49 -0.53 -9.75 17.22
CA GLN A 49 0.71 -9.57 17.99
C GLN A 49 1.87 -9.14 17.10
N MET A 50 2.01 -9.71 15.90
CA MET A 50 3.04 -9.31 14.93
C MET A 50 2.86 -7.85 14.48
N CYS A 51 1.63 -7.39 14.27
CA CYS A 51 1.34 -5.98 14.03
C CYS A 51 1.73 -5.12 15.24
N LYS A 52 1.35 -5.52 16.46
CA LYS A 52 1.69 -4.76 17.68
C LYS A 52 3.19 -4.68 17.95
N GLN A 53 3.93 -5.72 17.58
CA GLN A 53 5.39 -5.78 17.66
C GLN A 53 6.08 -5.11 16.46
N ASN A 54 5.32 -4.48 15.55
CA ASN A 54 5.83 -3.86 14.31
C ASN A 54 6.71 -4.80 13.44
N LYS A 55 6.53 -6.12 13.56
CA LYS A 55 7.27 -7.11 12.76
C LYS A 55 6.86 -7.10 11.30
N ILE A 56 5.62 -6.71 11.01
CA ILE A 56 5.04 -6.72 9.66
C ILE A 56 4.55 -5.33 9.30
N VAL A 57 4.75 -4.93 8.04
CA VAL A 57 4.24 -3.68 7.48
C VAL A 57 2.71 -3.69 7.44
N HIS A 58 2.11 -2.78 8.20
CA HIS A 58 0.66 -2.65 8.32
C HIS A 58 0.25 -1.19 8.50
N ILE A 59 -1.02 -0.90 8.27
CA ILE A 59 -1.65 0.38 8.56
C ILE A 59 -2.89 0.17 9.43
N LYS A 60 -3.19 1.14 10.28
CA LYS A 60 -4.45 1.18 11.06
C LYS A 60 -5.48 2.02 10.31
N SER A 61 -6.60 1.43 9.95
CA SER A 61 -7.75 2.10 9.33
C SER A 61 -8.94 2.02 10.30
N GLY A 62 -9.13 3.08 11.08
CA GLY A 62 -10.13 3.13 12.15
C GLY A 62 -9.88 2.05 13.21
N ASN A 63 -10.80 1.09 13.33
CA ASN A 63 -10.69 -0.05 14.24
C ASN A 63 -10.07 -1.31 13.58
N LYS A 64 -9.71 -1.25 12.30
CA LYS A 64 -9.15 -2.39 11.57
C LYS A 64 -7.67 -2.18 11.28
N PHE A 65 -6.93 -3.27 11.19
CA PHE A 65 -5.57 -3.30 10.69
C PHE A 65 -5.57 -3.88 9.27
N LEU A 66 -4.94 -3.17 8.35
CA LEU A 66 -4.72 -3.62 6.97
C LEU A 66 -3.23 -3.93 6.81
N VAL A 67 -2.93 -5.15 6.42
CA VAL A 67 -1.56 -5.65 6.28
C VAL A 67 -1.16 -5.64 4.81
N ASN A 68 0.07 -5.25 4.52
CA ASN A 68 0.63 -5.36 3.18
C ASN A 68 1.00 -6.81 2.93
N VAL A 69 0.23 -7.46 2.06
CA VAL A 69 0.40 -8.88 1.76
C VAL A 69 1.74 -9.14 1.08
N ASP A 70 2.17 -8.26 0.17
CA ASP A 70 3.40 -8.47 -0.58
C ASP A 70 4.61 -8.47 0.37
N LYS A 71 4.65 -7.48 1.29
CA LYS A 71 5.67 -7.41 2.35
C LYS A 71 5.54 -8.52 3.39
N PHE A 72 4.32 -8.96 3.68
CA PHE A 72 4.09 -10.07 4.58
C PHE A 72 4.61 -11.40 4.02
N ILE A 73 4.39 -11.67 2.73
CA ILE A 73 4.94 -12.85 2.05
C ILE A 73 6.47 -12.79 2.04
N GLU A 74 7.05 -11.63 1.74
CA GLU A 74 8.50 -11.41 1.81
C GLU A 74 9.06 -11.72 3.22
N PHE A 75 8.37 -11.25 4.26
CA PHE A 75 8.72 -11.53 5.65
C PHE A 75 8.64 -13.03 5.97
N LEU A 76 7.57 -13.72 5.55
CA LEU A 76 7.43 -15.16 5.78
C LEU A 76 8.49 -15.99 5.06
N ASN A 77 8.88 -15.58 3.85
CA ASN A 77 9.88 -16.29 3.05
C ASN A 77 11.32 -16.03 3.53
N THR A 78 11.60 -14.84 4.09
CA THR A 78 12.92 -14.47 4.61
C THR A 78 13.12 -14.97 6.06
N GLY A 79 12.04 -15.03 6.84
CA GLY A 79 12.07 -15.34 8.27
C GLY A 79 12.23 -14.10 9.15
N GLU A 80 12.14 -14.29 10.47
CA GLU A 80 12.35 -13.21 11.44
C GLU A 80 13.84 -12.82 11.48
N THR A 81 14.24 -11.83 10.68
CA THR A 81 15.47 -11.09 10.95
C THR A 81 15.20 -10.15 12.11
N GLU A 82 15.90 -10.34 13.22
CA GLU A 82 15.85 -9.49 14.41
C GLU A 82 16.20 -8.04 14.02
N VAL A 83 15.19 -7.22 13.74
CA VAL A 83 15.35 -5.78 13.65
C VAL A 83 15.07 -5.22 15.03
N GLU A 84 16.15 -4.86 15.72
CA GLU A 84 16.12 -4.17 17.01
C GLU A 84 15.21 -2.93 16.91
N SER A 85 14.03 -3.02 17.52
CA SER A 85 13.10 -1.91 17.65
C SER A 85 13.69 -0.87 18.61
N ASN A 86 14.14 0.26 18.06
CA ASN A 86 14.42 1.45 18.85
C ASN A 86 13.09 2.04 19.34
N ASP A 87 12.64 1.57 20.49
CA ASP A 87 11.50 2.13 21.21
C ASP A 87 11.88 3.53 21.72
N LYS A 88 11.55 4.57 20.95
CA LYS A 88 11.41 5.91 21.51
C LYS A 88 10.05 5.98 22.19
N GLU A 89 10.06 5.74 23.50
CA GLU A 89 9.06 6.22 24.44
C GLU A 89 8.73 7.69 24.14
N SER A 90 7.56 7.95 23.55
CA SER A 90 6.96 9.27 23.59
C SER A 90 6.29 9.42 24.95
N ASN A 91 6.98 10.08 25.87
CA ASN A 91 6.43 10.63 27.12
C ASN A 91 5.10 11.34 26.85
N THR A 92 4.10 11.12 27.70
CA THR A 92 2.97 12.03 27.85
C THR A 92 2.51 12.07 29.30
N ALA A 93 2.55 13.30 29.83
CA ALA A 93 1.98 13.88 31.06
C ALA A 93 2.69 13.57 32.39
#